data_AF-A0A1L9WIW6-F1
#
_entry.id   AF-A0A1L9WIW6-F1
#
_cell.length_a   1.000
_cell.length_b   1.000
_cell.length_c   1.000
_cell.angle_alpha   90.00
_cell.angle_beta   90.00
_cell.angle_gamma   90.00
#
_symmetry.space_group_name_H-M   'P 1'
#
loop_
_entity.id
_entity.type
_entity.pdbx_description
1 polymer ?
#
loop_
_entity_poly.entity_id
_entity_poly.type
_entity_poly.pdbx_seq_one_letter_code
_entity_poly.pdbx_strand_id
1 'polypeptide(L)'
;MTLHDVELPCLSELHLHLEYAHYLRRVLDAICSSSQPRTNDNLPRLRHLVLYAPGLNYDNIAQESPEPEAAAAAAAQSHAARVLCLLGLAPNLETLTLTSWFLRLDTAILPSLQLRALCLLGVKISSKWLLRFLEALYNTLQSISFTHVRLCSGTWPRS
;
A
#
# COMPACT_ATOMS: atom_id res chain seq x y z
N MET A 1 21.84 0.57 -5.04
CA MET A 1 22.01 1.92 -4.49
C MET A 1 21.00 2.07 -3.36
N THR A 2 21.44 1.90 -2.12
CA THR A 2 20.59 1.95 -0.93
C THR A 2 20.63 3.37 -0.38
N LEU A 3 19.48 4.06 -0.39
CA LEU A 3 19.27 5.31 0.34
C LEU A 3 19.21 4.98 1.84
N HIS A 4 20.37 4.72 2.45
CA HIS A 4 20.51 4.73 3.90
C HIS A 4 20.89 6.15 4.32
N ASP A 5 20.21 6.66 5.35
CA ASP A 5 20.55 7.89 6.08
C ASP A 5 20.51 9.20 5.29
N VAL A 6 19.72 9.27 4.22
CA VAL A 6 19.41 10.56 3.58
C VAL A 6 18.25 11.22 4.33
N GLU A 7 18.57 12.28 5.08
CA GLU A 7 17.59 13.15 5.68
C GLU A 7 16.83 13.93 4.59
N LEU A 8 15.53 13.70 4.49
CA LEU A 8 14.63 14.45 3.62
C LEU A 8 13.63 15.22 4.49
N PRO A 9 14.09 16.24 5.26
CA PRO A 9 13.29 16.90 6.29
C PRO A 9 12.03 17.60 5.74
N CYS A 10 11.96 17.84 4.43
CA CYS A 10 10.81 18.46 3.77
C CYS A 10 10.05 17.48 2.85
N LEU A 11 10.20 16.17 3.04
CA LEU A 11 9.52 15.18 2.22
C LEU A 11 8.01 15.18 2.51
N SER A 12 7.26 15.92 1.70
CA SER A 12 5.79 15.93 1.70
C SER A 12 5.20 15.03 0.63
N GLU A 13 5.98 14.66 -0.39
CA GLU A 13 5.54 13.88 -1.53
C GLU A 13 6.47 12.69 -1.79
N LEU A 14 5.90 11.50 -1.97
CA LEU A 14 6.65 10.29 -2.27
C LEU A 14 6.01 9.56 -3.44
N HIS A 15 6.73 9.49 -4.55
CA HIS A 15 6.30 8.78 -5.75
C HIS A 15 7.20 7.55 -5.93
N LEU A 16 6.63 6.36 -5.73
CA LEU A 16 7.32 5.09 -5.93
C LEU A 16 6.80 4.45 -7.22
N HIS A 17 7.60 4.56 -8.28
CA HIS A 17 7.37 3.89 -9.55
C HIS A 17 8.26 2.66 -9.64
N LEU A 18 7.71 1.49 -9.35
CA LEU A 18 8.45 0.25 -9.23
C LEU A 18 7.89 -0.75 -10.23
N GLU A 19 8.66 -0.99 -11.30
CA GLU A 19 8.29 -1.92 -12.38
C GLU A 19 8.12 -3.35 -11.87
N TYR A 20 8.88 -3.73 -10.84
CA TYR A 20 8.84 -5.05 -10.23
C TYR A 20 8.33 -5.01 -8.79
N ALA A 21 7.36 -5.87 -8.49
CA ALA A 21 6.75 -5.94 -7.16
C ALA A 21 7.71 -6.35 -6.04
N HIS A 22 8.81 -7.06 -6.34
CA HIS A 22 9.81 -7.41 -5.33
C HIS A 22 10.58 -6.18 -4.80
N TYR A 23 10.77 -5.13 -5.61
CA TYR A 23 11.36 -3.89 -5.13
C TYR A 23 10.40 -3.14 -4.21
N LEU A 24 9.11 -3.10 -4.57
CA LEU A 24 8.09 -2.51 -3.70
C LEU A 24 8.05 -3.25 -2.37
N ARG A 25 8.10 -4.59 -2.40
CA ARG A 25 8.17 -5.40 -1.20
C ARG A 25 9.37 -5.03 -0.33
N ARG A 26 10.59 -4.98 -0.89
CA ARG A 26 11.80 -4.65 -0.14
C ARG A 26 11.71 -3.28 0.52
N VAL A 27 11.18 -2.29 -0.19
CA VAL A 27 10.96 -0.93 0.36
C VAL A 27 9.95 -0.98 1.51
N LEU A 28 8.81 -1.65 1.33
CA LEU A 28 7.78 -1.73 2.36
C LEU A 28 8.23 -2.57 3.58
N ASP A 29 8.96 -3.66 3.37
CA ASP A 29 9.56 -4.46 4.44
C ASP A 29 10.55 -3.60 5.24
N ALA A 30 11.43 -2.85 4.57
CA ALA A 30 12.37 -1.95 5.25
C ALA A 30 11.67 -0.85 6.07
N ILE A 31 10.51 -0.38 5.62
CA ILE A 31 9.69 0.61 6.33
C ILE A 31 8.98 -0.05 7.53
N CYS A 32 8.31 -1.18 7.33
CA CYS A 32 7.47 -1.82 8.35
C CYS A 32 8.25 -2.64 9.39
N SER A 33 9.43 -3.16 9.06
CA SER A 33 10.28 -3.92 9.99
C SER A 33 11.13 -3.04 10.90
N SER A 34 11.07 -1.71 10.74
CA SER A 34 11.74 -0.75 11.61
C SER A 34 11.08 -0.74 12.99
N SER A 35 11.56 -1.57 13.91
CA SER A 35 11.07 -1.65 15.30
C SER A 35 11.46 -0.44 16.17
N GLN A 36 12.37 0.40 15.68
CA GLN A 36 12.78 1.63 16.35
C GLN A 36 12.15 2.84 15.66
N PRO A 37 11.54 3.77 16.41
CA PRO A 37 11.18 5.08 15.88
C PRO A 37 12.49 5.75 15.44
N ARG A 38 12.68 5.89 14.13
CA ARG A 38 13.83 6.63 13.61
C ARG A 38 13.64 8.09 14.01
N THR A 39 14.67 8.69 14.60
CA THR A 39 14.71 10.11 14.95
C THR A 39 14.41 11.04 13.76
N ASN A 40 14.53 10.52 12.54
CA ASN A 40 14.27 11.20 11.27
C ASN A 40 13.15 10.53 10.45
N ASP A 41 12.08 10.08 11.09
CA ASP A 41 10.94 9.53 10.36
C ASP A 41 10.19 10.65 9.63
N ASN A 42 10.30 10.67 8.30
CA ASN A 42 9.65 11.66 7.45
C ASN A 42 8.20 11.27 7.11
N LEU A 43 7.78 10.04 7.41
CA LEU A 43 6.44 9.53 7.09
C LEU A 43 5.31 10.36 7.73
N PRO A 44 5.42 10.87 8.97
CA PRO A 44 4.41 11.77 9.54
C PRO A 44 4.27 13.10 8.79
N ARG A 45 5.26 13.52 7.99
CA ARG A 45 5.19 14.74 7.18
C ARG A 45 4.62 14.50 5.79
N LEU A 46 4.50 13.24 5.39
CA LEU A 46 4.04 12.85 4.07
C LEU A 46 2.57 13.22 3.89
N ARG A 47 2.29 14.00 2.83
CA ARG A 47 0.95 14.45 2.44
C ARG A 47 0.49 13.79 1.15
N HIS A 48 1.42 13.45 0.26
CA HIS A 48 1.11 12.88 -1.05
C HIS A 48 1.89 11.58 -1.27
N LEU A 49 1.16 10.51 -1.57
CA LEU A 49 1.74 9.20 -1.84
C LEU A 49 1.22 8.64 -3.15
N VAL A 50 2.14 8.33 -4.06
CA VAL A 50 1.86 7.60 -5.30
C VAL A 50 2.61 6.28 -5.26
N LEU A 51 1.88 5.17 -5.24
CA LEU A 51 2.42 3.82 -5.36
C LEU A 51 2.03 3.24 -6.72
N TYR A 52 3.02 3.04 -7.59
CA TYR A 52 2.83 2.45 -8.90
C TYR A 52 3.60 1.13 -9.01
N ALA A 53 2.85 0.03 -9.11
CA ALA A 53 3.35 -1.33 -9.26
C ALA A 53 2.43 -2.16 -10.18
N PRO A 54 2.48 -1.96 -11.51
CA PRO A 54 1.59 -2.59 -12.47
C PRO A 54 2.01 -4.03 -12.80
N GLY A 55 3.29 -4.36 -12.62
CA GLY A 55 3.90 -5.61 -13.08
C GLY A 55 3.81 -6.70 -12.03
N LEU A 56 2.92 -7.67 -12.23
CA LEU A 56 2.83 -8.85 -11.39
C LEU A 56 2.44 -10.08 -12.21
N ASN A 57 3.43 -10.95 -12.46
CA ASN A 57 3.19 -12.38 -12.59
C ASN A 57 3.62 -13.00 -11.26
N TYR A 58 2.66 -13.42 -10.44
CA TYR A 58 2.89 -13.86 -9.05
C TYR A 58 3.69 -15.16 -8.95
N ASP A 59 3.71 -15.95 -10.02
CA ASP A 59 4.37 -17.25 -10.02
C ASP A 59 5.91 -17.15 -10.00
N ASN A 60 6.49 -15.99 -10.34
CA ASN A 60 7.95 -15.82 -10.35
C ASN A 60 8.55 -15.29 -9.03
N ILE A 61 7.76 -14.66 -8.15
CA ILE A 61 8.33 -14.01 -6.94
C ILE A 61 8.76 -15.05 -5.89
N ALA A 62 8.08 -16.20 -5.85
CA ALA A 62 8.51 -17.32 -5.01
C ALA A 62 9.80 -17.99 -5.53
N GLN A 63 10.14 -17.81 -6.81
CA GLN A 63 11.32 -18.43 -7.42
C GLN A 63 12.61 -17.60 -7.26
N GLU A 64 12.51 -16.28 -7.02
CA GLU A 64 13.68 -15.38 -7.00
C GLU A 64 14.14 -14.96 -5.59
N SER A 65 13.53 -15.48 -4.52
CA SER A 65 14.02 -15.27 -3.15
C SER A 65 15.04 -16.36 -2.78
N PRO A 66 16.35 -16.07 -2.69
CA PRO A 66 17.36 -17.09 -2.42
C PRO A 66 17.31 -17.67 -1.00
N GLU A 67 16.57 -17.04 -0.08
CA GLU A 67 16.47 -17.48 1.31
C GLU A 67 15.07 -18.02 1.66
N PRO A 68 14.98 -19.25 2.21
CA PRO A 68 13.71 -19.88 2.59
C PRO A 68 13.00 -19.16 3.74
N GLU A 69 13.73 -18.48 4.64
CA GLU A 69 13.14 -17.67 5.71
C GLU A 69 12.49 -16.39 5.17
N ALA A 70 13.12 -15.75 4.18
CA ALA A 70 12.56 -14.58 3.49
C ALA A 70 11.32 -14.94 2.67
N ALA A 71 11.22 -16.17 2.15
CA ALA A 71 10.03 -16.70 1.48
C ALA A 71 8.89 -17.00 2.48
N ALA A 72 9.20 -17.55 3.65
CA ALA A 72 8.22 -17.81 4.71
C ALA A 72 7.65 -16.50 5.30
N ALA A 73 8.50 -15.50 5.55
CA ALA A 73 8.08 -14.16 5.95
C ALA A 73 7.36 -13.38 4.83
N ALA A 74 7.66 -13.68 3.55
CA ALA A 74 6.91 -13.18 2.39
C ALA A 74 5.46 -13.63 2.41
N ALA A 75 5.25 -14.91 2.69
CA ALA A 75 3.97 -15.56 2.71
C ALA A 75 3.13 -15.15 3.94
N ALA A 76 3.77 -14.74 5.04
CA ALA A 76 3.11 -14.41 6.29
C ALA A 76 2.31 -13.09 6.27
N GLN A 77 2.66 -12.13 5.42
CA GLN A 77 1.92 -10.86 5.29
C GLN A 77 1.60 -10.56 3.82
N SER A 78 0.37 -10.16 3.52
CA SER A 78 0.00 -9.74 2.17
C SER A 78 0.66 -8.41 1.80
N HIS A 79 0.93 -8.16 0.52
CA HIS A 79 1.35 -6.83 0.05
C HIS A 79 0.40 -5.71 0.50
N ALA A 80 -0.90 -6.03 0.60
CA ALA A 80 -1.91 -5.16 1.16
C ALA A 80 -1.64 -4.78 2.63
N ALA A 81 -1.29 -5.74 3.48
CA ALA A 81 -0.96 -5.47 4.88
C ALA A 81 0.23 -4.49 5.00
N ARG A 82 1.23 -4.64 4.12
CA ARG A 82 2.39 -3.75 4.06
C ARG A 82 2.05 -2.33 3.59
N VAL A 83 1.21 -2.22 2.55
CA VAL A 83 0.72 -0.91 2.10
C VAL A 83 -0.07 -0.24 3.23
N LEU A 84 -0.92 -0.97 3.93
CA LEU A 84 -1.70 -0.43 5.05
C LEU A 84 -0.83 -0.05 6.25
N CYS A 85 0.24 -0.80 6.52
CA CYS A 85 1.26 -0.43 7.50
C CYS A 85 1.88 0.93 7.14
N LEU A 86 2.32 1.12 5.88
CA LEU A 86 2.83 2.42 5.40
C LEU A 86 1.80 3.54 5.59
N LEU A 87 0.52 3.30 5.27
CA LEU A 87 -0.54 4.28 5.48
C LEU A 87 -0.73 4.61 6.96
N GLY A 88 -0.58 3.63 7.86
CA GLY A 88 -0.64 3.85 9.31
C GLY A 88 0.53 4.67 9.87
N LEU A 89 1.68 4.65 9.19
CA LEU A 89 2.86 5.46 9.53
C LEU A 89 2.79 6.89 8.97
N ALA A 90 1.86 7.17 8.06
CA ALA A 90 1.66 8.48 7.43
C ALA A 90 0.30 9.09 7.84
N PRO A 91 0.10 9.48 9.11
CA PRO A 91 -1.19 9.95 9.62
C PRO A 91 -1.70 11.24 8.95
N ASN A 92 -0.80 12.06 8.41
CA ASN A 92 -1.12 13.34 7.76
C ASN A 92 -1.28 13.22 6.24
N LEU A 93 -1.44 12.00 5.71
CA LEU A 93 -1.59 11.77 4.30
C LEU A 93 -2.91 12.37 3.79
N GLU A 94 -2.81 13.27 2.82
CA GLU A 94 -3.95 13.97 2.21
C GLU A 94 -4.34 13.34 0.87
N THR A 95 -3.37 12.80 0.11
CA THR A 95 -3.64 12.20 -1.19
C THR A 95 -2.97 10.85 -1.34
N LEU A 96 -3.73 9.89 -1.88
CA LEU A 96 -3.26 8.54 -2.14
C LEU A 96 -3.61 8.11 -3.55
N THR A 97 -2.58 7.76 -4.33
CA THR A 97 -2.74 7.09 -5.62
C THR A 97 -2.16 5.68 -5.53
N LEU A 98 -3.00 4.68 -5.78
CA LEU A 98 -2.61 3.28 -5.82
C LEU A 98 -2.81 2.74 -7.23
N THR A 99 -1.72 2.29 -7.85
CA THR A 99 -1.76 1.54 -9.11
C THR A 99 -1.20 0.15 -8.90
N SER A 100 -2.07 -0.86 -8.84
CA SER A 100 -1.63 -2.26 -8.70
C SER A 100 -2.73 -3.24 -9.10
N TRP A 101 -2.42 -4.16 -10.01
CA TRP A 101 -3.39 -5.10 -10.59
C TRP A 101 -3.89 -6.19 -9.63
N PHE A 102 -3.26 -6.31 -8.46
CA PHE A 102 -3.46 -7.47 -7.60
C PHE A 102 -3.35 -7.16 -6.10
N LEU A 103 -3.42 -5.88 -5.71
CA LEU A 103 -3.45 -5.49 -4.31
C LEU A 103 -4.79 -5.90 -3.66
N ARG A 104 -4.83 -7.08 -3.05
CA ARG A 104 -5.99 -7.58 -2.30
C ARG A 104 -6.03 -7.00 -0.90
N LEU A 105 -6.76 -5.90 -0.72
CA LEU A 105 -6.88 -5.20 0.55
C LEU A 105 -7.84 -5.88 1.56
N ASP A 106 -8.56 -6.91 1.12
CA ASP A 106 -9.77 -7.48 1.74
C ASP A 106 -9.61 -8.06 3.16
N THR A 107 -8.39 -8.29 3.65
CA THR A 107 -8.14 -8.99 4.92
C THR A 107 -7.56 -8.13 6.04
N ALA A 108 -7.24 -6.86 5.79
CA ALA A 108 -6.46 -6.06 6.73
C ALA A 108 -7.26 -4.89 7.33
N ILE A 109 -6.85 -4.50 8.55
CA ILE A 109 -7.44 -3.40 9.31
C ILE A 109 -7.00 -2.09 8.68
N LEU A 110 -7.95 -1.18 8.51
CA LEU A 110 -7.68 0.14 7.96
C LEU A 110 -7.13 1.07 9.04
N PRO A 111 -5.99 1.75 8.80
CA PRO A 111 -5.56 2.83 9.69
C PRO A 111 -6.53 4.01 9.62
N SER A 112 -6.51 4.85 10.66
CA SER A 112 -7.20 6.13 10.64
C SER A 112 -6.52 7.04 9.62
N LEU A 113 -7.26 7.49 8.61
CA LEU A 113 -6.72 8.27 7.49
C LEU A 113 -7.55 9.52 7.28
N GLN A 114 -6.89 10.64 6.95
CA GLN A 114 -7.54 11.91 6.63
C GLN A 114 -7.38 12.30 5.15
N LEU A 115 -7.57 11.30 4.27
CA LEU A 115 -7.41 11.51 2.83
C LEU A 115 -8.48 12.47 2.29
N ARG A 116 -8.02 13.47 1.55
CA ARG A 116 -8.83 14.38 0.74
C ARG A 116 -9.00 13.87 -0.69
N ALA A 117 -8.01 13.14 -1.21
CA ALA A 117 -8.08 12.57 -2.55
C ALA A 117 -7.65 11.10 -2.57
N LEU A 118 -8.45 10.28 -3.26
CA LEU A 118 -8.17 8.86 -3.50
C LEU A 118 -8.21 8.56 -5.00
N CYS A 119 -7.12 8.01 -5.52
CA CYS A 119 -7.05 7.50 -6.88
C CYS A 119 -6.69 6.01 -6.86
N LEU A 120 -7.57 5.17 -7.43
CA LEU A 120 -7.32 3.75 -7.62
C LEU A 120 -7.25 3.44 -9.11
N LEU A 121 -6.11 2.93 -9.57
CA LEU A 121 -5.86 2.59 -10.96
C LEU A 121 -5.51 1.10 -11.11
N GLY A 122 -6.29 0.39 -11.92
CA GLY A 122 -6.07 -1.02 -12.19
C GLY A 122 -6.26 -1.93 -10.98
N VAL A 123 -6.88 -1.47 -9.89
CA VAL A 123 -6.94 -2.23 -8.62
C VAL A 123 -8.05 -3.28 -8.63
N LYS A 124 -7.77 -4.48 -8.10
CA LYS A 124 -8.76 -5.51 -7.79
C LYS A 124 -9.07 -5.53 -6.30
N ILE A 125 -10.29 -5.19 -5.91
CA ILE A 125 -10.71 -4.97 -4.51
C ILE A 125 -12.09 -5.59 -4.26
N SER A 126 -12.37 -6.11 -3.07
CA SER A 126 -13.74 -6.54 -2.74
C SER A 126 -14.67 -5.33 -2.56
N SER A 127 -15.94 -5.51 -2.91
CA SER A 127 -16.97 -4.48 -2.68
C SER A 127 -17.09 -4.11 -1.20
N LYS A 128 -17.04 -5.11 -0.32
CA LYS A 128 -17.09 -4.92 1.14
C LYS A 128 -15.94 -4.04 1.63
N TRP A 129 -14.72 -4.27 1.15
CA TRP A 129 -13.58 -3.50 1.60
C TRP A 129 -13.57 -2.08 1.01
N LEU A 130 -13.94 -1.92 -0.26
CA LEU A 130 -14.11 -0.58 -0.85
C LEU A 130 -15.13 0.25 -0.07
N LEU A 131 -16.28 -0.33 0.30
CA LEU A 131 -17.28 0.36 1.11
C LEU A 131 -16.73 0.78 2.47
N ARG A 132 -16.09 -0.14 3.21
CA ARG A 132 -15.46 0.19 4.50
C ARG A 132 -14.40 1.29 4.36
N PHE A 133 -13.65 1.30 3.26
CA PHE A 133 -12.64 2.31 2.99
C PHE A 133 -13.27 3.68 2.76
N LEU A 134 -14.33 3.75 1.95
CA LEU A 134 -15.07 4.98 1.70
C LEU A 134 -15.79 5.48 2.96
N GLU A 135 -16.39 4.58 3.74
CA GLU A 135 -17.00 4.88 5.03
C GLU A 135 -15.98 5.44 6.03
N ALA A 136 -14.74 4.93 6.05
CA ALA A 136 -13.72 5.48 6.93
C ALA A 136 -13.28 6.90 6.53
N LEU A 137 -13.43 7.25 5.25
CA LEU A 137 -12.96 8.52 4.68
C LEU A 137 -14.09 9.53 4.44
N TYR A 138 -15.34 9.19 4.75
CA TYR A 138 -16.52 9.94 4.26
C TYR A 138 -16.53 11.42 4.66
N ASN A 139 -15.95 11.77 5.82
CA ASN A 139 -15.89 13.16 6.31
C ASN A 139 -14.73 13.98 5.72
N THR A 140 -13.72 13.33 5.17
CA THR A 140 -12.46 13.97 4.76
C THR A 140 -12.27 13.97 3.25
N LEU A 141 -12.86 13.00 2.56
CA LEU A 141 -12.67 12.75 1.14
C LEU A 141 -13.44 13.76 0.29
N GLN A 142 -12.71 14.48 -0.55
CA GLN A 142 -13.24 15.50 -1.47
C GLN A 142 -13.18 15.05 -2.93
N SER A 143 -12.28 14.14 -3.27
CA SER A 143 -12.08 13.66 -4.63
C SER A 143 -11.82 12.16 -4.66
N ILE A 144 -12.46 11.47 -5.60
CA ILE A 144 -12.31 10.04 -5.85
C ILE A 144 -12.17 9.83 -7.35
N SER A 145 -11.16 9.05 -7.74
CA SER A 145 -10.99 8.58 -9.11
C SER A 145 -10.78 7.07 -9.13
N PHE A 146 -11.61 6.38 -9.91
CA PHE A 146 -11.49 4.95 -10.15
C PHE A 146 -11.28 4.72 -11.64
N THR A 147 -10.17 4.10 -11.99
CA THR A 147 -9.84 3.76 -13.38
C THR A 147 -9.46 2.29 -13.43
N HIS A 148 -10.15 1.48 -14.25
CA HIS A 148 -9.93 0.03 -14.34
C HIS A 148 -10.01 -0.73 -13.00
N VAL A 149 -10.87 -0.28 -12.07
CA VAL A 149 -11.08 -0.98 -10.79
C VAL A 149 -12.00 -2.19 -10.99
N ARG A 150 -11.55 -3.38 -10.58
CA ARG A 150 -12.34 -4.62 -10.62
C ARG A 150 -12.85 -4.96 -9.23
N LEU A 151 -14.17 -4.97 -9.07
CA LEU A 151 -14.80 -5.40 -7.83
C LEU A 151 -14.88 -6.93 -7.77
N CYS A 152 -14.35 -7.52 -6.69
CA CYS A 152 -14.65 -8.90 -6.35
C CYS A 152 -15.97 -8.93 -5.59
N SER A 153 -16.99 -9.60 -6.12
CA SER A 153 -18.14 -9.97 -5.29
C SER A 153 -17.63 -10.94 -4.22
N GLY A 154 -17.83 -10.62 -2.95
CA GLY A 154 -17.86 -11.67 -1.92
C GLY A 154 -18.82 -12.75 -2.42
N THR A 155 -18.45 -14.01 -2.26
CA THR A 155 -19.31 -15.15 -2.65
C THR A 155 -20.74 -14.85 -2.23
N TRP A 156 -21.64 -14.67 -3.20
CA TRP A 156 -23.06 -14.61 -2.91
C TRP A 156 -23.37 -15.82 -2.04
N PRO A 157 -23.96 -15.68 -0.84
CA PRO A 157 -24.45 -16.84 -0.13
C PRO A 157 -25.40 -17.54 -1.11
N ARG A 158 -25.07 -18.78 -1.48
CA ARG A 158 -25.99 -19.60 -2.26
C ARG A 158 -27.20 -19.79 -1.36
N SER A 159 -28.26 -19.04 -1.66
CA SER A 159 -29.62 -19.32 -1.22
C SER A 159 -30.00 -20.75 -1.55
#